data_AF-A0A8B3RXV5-F1
#
_entry.id   AF-A0A8B3RXV5-F1
#
_cell.length_a   1.000
_cell.length_b   1.000
_cell.length_c   1.000
_cell.angle_alpha   90.00
_cell.angle_beta   90.00
_cell.angle_gamma   90.00
#
_symmetry.space_group_name_H-M   'P 1'
#
loop_
_entity.id
_entity.type
_entity.pdbx_description
1 polymer ?
#
loop_
_entity_poly.entity_id
_entity_poly.type
_entity_poly.pdbx_seq_one_letter_code
_entity_poly.pdbx_strand_id
1 'polypeptide(L)'
;MHATDQTFQILLSQLLEKVEDRCPECGSEQYVWQQKNKDGTERCAPTCWSCGYKMLKKHEHEATQQRSQESFMARTQKFFHQGSLIADDALRQCRLTNYQTTELETRQAKERALAAVSAIVEGKPIHVIFSGKPGVGKSHLAISILVEVLERSAYQKYCLFVSYSELLEKLKMSMNESAKSQAKAQAYITRMKKADVLVLDDLGAELGIKNKVSTDFNNDILNRILEARQNKATIFTTNFSGRQLVEAYGTRIISRLMKHASGYVFQYKDTTDKRMRSVK
;
A
#
# COMPACT_ATOMS: atom_id res chain seq x y z
N MET A 1 38.11 -6.17 -54.43
CA MET A 1 37.22 -6.25 -53.25
C MET A 1 35.77 -6.64 -53.57
N HIS A 2 35.38 -6.98 -54.82
CA HIS A 2 33.97 -7.21 -55.17
C HIS A 2 33.50 -8.67 -55.14
N ALA A 3 34.38 -9.65 -55.37
CA ALA A 3 33.97 -11.07 -55.46
C ALA A 3 33.65 -11.72 -54.10
N THR A 4 34.30 -11.28 -53.03
CA THR A 4 34.07 -11.75 -51.66
C THR A 4 32.72 -11.32 -51.12
N ASP A 5 32.23 -10.15 -51.54
CA ASP A 5 30.96 -9.58 -51.07
C ASP A 5 29.75 -10.29 -51.72
N GLN A 6 29.82 -10.58 -53.01
CA GLN A 6 28.78 -11.34 -53.72
C GLN A 6 28.62 -12.77 -53.18
N THR A 7 29.73 -13.45 -52.92
CA THR A 7 29.71 -14.81 -52.36
C THR A 7 29.10 -14.82 -50.95
N PHE A 8 29.40 -13.79 -50.16
CA PHE A 8 28.86 -13.63 -48.82
C PHE A 8 27.34 -13.35 -48.83
N GLN A 9 26.86 -12.50 -49.75
CA GLN A 9 25.43 -12.22 -49.91
C GLN A 9 24.63 -13.46 -50.33
N ILE A 10 25.18 -14.28 -51.24
CA ILE A 10 24.57 -15.55 -51.64
C ILE A 10 24.43 -16.48 -50.43
N LEU A 11 25.50 -16.62 -49.64
CA LEU A 11 25.51 -17.48 -48.46
C LEU A 11 24.51 -17.00 -47.39
N LEU A 12 24.40 -15.68 -47.18
CA LEU A 12 23.38 -15.10 -46.29
C LEU A 12 21.95 -15.40 -46.76
N SER A 13 21.68 -15.30 -48.06
CA SER A 13 20.35 -15.56 -48.63
C SER A 13 19.91 -17.04 -48.55
N GLN A 14 20.85 -17.96 -48.33
CA GLN A 14 20.56 -19.38 -48.10
C GLN A 14 20.31 -19.71 -46.63
N LEU A 15 20.78 -18.86 -45.71
CA LEU A 15 20.67 -19.08 -44.27
C LEU A 15 19.49 -18.32 -43.66
N LEU A 16 19.14 -17.17 -44.24
CA LEU A 16 18.23 -16.21 -43.63
C LEU A 16 17.11 -15.81 -44.57
N GLU A 17 15.96 -15.51 -43.99
CA GLU A 17 14.77 -15.01 -44.67
C GLU A 17 14.42 -13.63 -44.12
N LYS A 18 14.03 -12.74 -45.04
CA LYS A 18 13.58 -11.39 -44.70
C LYS A 18 12.14 -11.44 -44.21
N VAL A 19 11.88 -10.80 -43.08
CA VAL A 19 10.54 -10.68 -42.50
C VAL A 19 9.77 -9.55 -43.21
N GLU A 20 8.48 -9.74 -43.43
CA GLU A 20 7.62 -8.73 -44.08
C GLU A 20 7.58 -7.41 -43.28
N ASP A 21 7.47 -7.50 -41.96
CA ASP A 21 7.44 -6.34 -41.07
C ASP A 21 8.80 -5.64 -40.95
N ARG A 22 8.82 -4.32 -41.15
CA ARG A 22 9.99 -3.46 -40.89
C ARG A 22 10.27 -3.35 -39.39
N CYS A 23 11.54 -3.11 -39.05
CA CYS A 23 11.96 -2.94 -37.66
C CYS A 23 11.18 -1.78 -37.00
N PRO A 24 10.54 -2.00 -35.83
CA PRO A 24 9.76 -0.97 -35.17
C PRO A 24 10.61 0.15 -34.54
N GLU A 25 11.91 -0.08 -34.31
CA GLU A 25 12.80 0.93 -33.72
C GLU A 25 13.44 1.86 -34.76
N CYS A 26 13.83 1.34 -35.93
CA CYS A 26 14.58 2.12 -36.92
C CYS A 26 14.07 2.01 -38.37
N GLY A 27 13.00 1.24 -38.62
CA GLY A 27 12.41 1.07 -39.96
C GLY A 27 13.20 0.19 -40.92
N SER A 28 14.35 -0.33 -40.51
CA SER A 28 15.21 -1.18 -41.34
C SER A 28 14.67 -2.61 -41.49
N GLU A 29 15.34 -3.42 -42.32
CA GLU A 29 14.97 -4.81 -42.55
C GLU A 29 15.25 -5.70 -41.34
N GLN A 30 14.46 -6.76 -41.23
CA GLN A 30 14.59 -7.79 -40.21
C GLN A 30 14.77 -9.15 -40.86
N TYR A 31 15.54 -10.01 -40.22
CA TYR A 31 15.85 -11.35 -40.73
C TYR A 31 15.63 -12.42 -39.66
N VAL A 32 15.27 -13.62 -40.11
CA VAL A 32 15.15 -14.87 -39.33
C VAL A 32 15.90 -16.01 -40.01
N TRP A 33 16.18 -17.11 -39.32
CA TRP A 33 16.76 -18.30 -39.96
C TRP A 33 15.73 -19.05 -40.78
N GLN A 34 16.09 -19.45 -42.00
CA GLN A 34 15.22 -20.31 -42.82
C GLN A 34 15.01 -21.70 -42.18
N GLN A 35 16.03 -22.21 -41.50
CA GLN A 35 15.95 -23.50 -40.80
C GLN A 35 15.42 -23.33 -39.38
N LYS A 36 14.31 -24.03 -39.10
CA LYS A 36 13.71 -24.15 -37.77
C LYS A 36 14.47 -25.16 -36.89
N ASN A 37 14.20 -25.12 -35.59
CA ASN A 37 14.68 -26.12 -34.63
C ASN A 37 14.03 -27.49 -34.91
N LYS A 38 14.59 -28.55 -34.31
CA LYS A 38 14.08 -29.94 -34.46
C LYS A 38 12.62 -30.11 -34.01
N ASP A 39 12.15 -29.26 -33.11
CA ASP A 39 10.79 -29.23 -32.58
C ASP A 39 9.83 -28.35 -33.41
N GLY A 40 10.30 -27.79 -34.52
CA GLY A 40 9.51 -26.92 -35.42
C GLY A 40 9.42 -25.46 -34.97
N THR A 41 10.05 -25.08 -33.86
CA THR A 41 10.10 -23.68 -33.40
C THR A 41 11.14 -22.86 -34.17
N GLU A 42 10.92 -21.55 -34.27
CA GLU A 42 11.89 -20.65 -34.90
C GLU A 42 13.23 -20.66 -34.15
N ARG A 43 14.34 -20.67 -34.89
CA ARG A 43 15.69 -20.70 -34.28
C ARG A 43 16.03 -19.40 -33.56
N CYS A 44 15.51 -18.27 -34.02
CA CYS A 44 15.59 -16.99 -33.31
C CYS A 44 14.44 -16.05 -33.72
N ALA A 45 14.16 -15.04 -32.89
CA ALA A 45 13.25 -13.97 -33.28
C ALA A 45 13.77 -13.18 -34.49
N PRO A 46 12.86 -12.49 -35.21
CA PRO A 46 13.21 -11.42 -36.14
C PRO A 46 14.24 -10.49 -35.52
N THR A 47 15.38 -10.35 -36.19
CA THR A 47 16.50 -9.54 -35.74
C THR A 47 16.80 -8.44 -36.76
N CYS A 48 16.85 -7.20 -36.32
CA CYS A 48 17.35 -6.09 -37.14
C CYS A 48 18.87 -5.97 -37.00
N TRP A 49 19.59 -5.93 -38.12
CA TRP A 49 21.05 -5.76 -38.09
C TRP A 49 21.51 -4.31 -37.95
N SER A 50 20.65 -3.36 -38.32
CA SER A 50 20.98 -1.94 -38.25
C SER A 50 21.03 -1.43 -36.80
N CYS A 51 20.08 -1.83 -35.97
CA CYS A 51 20.01 -1.40 -34.55
C CYS A 51 20.14 -2.54 -33.53
N GLY A 52 20.12 -3.81 -33.96
CA GLY A 52 20.18 -4.96 -33.05
C GLY A 52 18.85 -5.32 -32.38
N TYR A 53 17.72 -4.76 -32.83
CA TYR A 53 16.38 -5.11 -32.33
C TYR A 53 16.10 -6.61 -32.49
N LYS A 54 15.47 -7.23 -31.48
CA LYS A 54 15.03 -8.63 -31.50
C LYS A 54 13.61 -8.73 -30.95
N MET A 55 12.65 -9.21 -31.74
CA MET A 55 11.21 -9.30 -31.35
C MET A 55 10.95 -10.03 -30.02
N LEU A 56 11.72 -11.08 -29.69
CA LEU A 56 11.59 -11.84 -28.43
C LEU A 56 11.77 -10.96 -27.18
N LYS A 57 12.58 -9.89 -27.25
CA LYS A 57 12.79 -9.00 -26.10
C LYS A 57 11.49 -8.38 -25.61
N LYS A 58 10.57 -7.96 -26.50
CA LYS A 58 9.36 -7.23 -26.09
C LYS A 58 8.40 -8.13 -25.28
N HIS A 59 8.07 -9.32 -25.78
CA HIS A 59 7.19 -10.26 -25.07
C HIS A 59 7.83 -10.82 -23.79
N GLU A 60 9.15 -11.10 -23.80
CA GLU A 60 9.85 -11.51 -22.58
C GLU A 60 9.91 -10.39 -21.54
N HIS A 61 10.10 -9.12 -21.96
CA HIS A 61 10.07 -7.96 -21.07
C HIS A 61 8.67 -7.74 -20.48
N GLU A 62 7.60 -7.81 -21.29
CA GLU A 62 6.21 -7.70 -20.81
C GLU A 62 5.86 -8.82 -19.84
N ALA A 63 6.17 -10.08 -20.17
CA ALA A 63 5.95 -11.22 -19.28
C ALA A 63 6.76 -11.12 -17.98
N THR A 64 8.00 -10.59 -18.05
CA THR A 64 8.83 -10.37 -16.86
C THR A 64 8.27 -9.26 -15.97
N GLN A 65 7.79 -8.16 -16.56
CA GLN A 65 7.13 -7.08 -15.82
C GLN A 65 5.86 -7.56 -15.15
N GLN A 66 5.03 -8.33 -15.87
CA GLN A 66 3.81 -8.90 -15.33
C GLN A 66 4.08 -9.84 -14.15
N ARG A 67 5.03 -10.79 -14.29
CA ARG A 67 5.45 -11.68 -13.18
C ARG A 67 5.98 -10.91 -11.98
N SER A 68 6.75 -9.84 -12.22
CA SER A 68 7.27 -8.97 -11.15
C SER A 68 6.12 -8.27 -10.42
N GLN A 69 5.15 -7.73 -11.16
CA GLN A 69 3.96 -7.07 -10.61
C GLN A 69 3.10 -8.05 -9.79
N GLU A 70 2.82 -9.24 -10.33
CA GLU A 70 2.09 -10.31 -9.62
C GLU A 70 2.80 -10.72 -8.33
N SER A 71 4.13 -10.89 -8.39
CA SER A 71 4.93 -11.21 -7.22
C SER A 71 4.89 -10.10 -6.17
N PHE A 72 4.94 -8.84 -6.60
CA PHE A 72 4.85 -7.70 -5.69
C PHE A 72 3.46 -7.63 -5.05
N MET A 73 2.40 -7.75 -5.86
CA MET A 73 1.01 -7.77 -5.40
C MET A 73 0.80 -8.85 -4.34
N ALA A 74 1.25 -10.08 -4.60
CA ALA A 74 1.14 -11.18 -3.64
C ALA A 74 1.87 -10.89 -2.31
N ARG A 75 3.07 -10.29 -2.37
CA ARG A 75 3.83 -9.90 -1.17
C ARG A 75 3.14 -8.80 -0.38
N THR A 76 2.65 -7.77 -1.06
CA THR A 76 1.96 -6.64 -0.43
C THR A 76 0.64 -7.07 0.19
N GLN A 77 -0.15 -7.89 -0.51
CA GLN A 77 -1.37 -8.47 0.03
C GLN A 77 -1.06 -9.34 1.25
N LYS A 78 -0.03 -10.20 1.19
CA LYS A 78 0.41 -11.00 2.34
C LYS A 78 0.82 -10.12 3.52
N PHE A 79 1.56 -9.05 3.26
CA PHE A 79 1.97 -8.08 4.29
C PHE A 79 0.75 -7.42 4.95
N PHE A 80 -0.23 -6.99 4.16
CA PHE A 80 -1.47 -6.41 4.68
C PHE A 80 -2.30 -7.43 5.47
N HIS A 81 -2.62 -8.59 4.89
CA HIS A 81 -3.53 -9.56 5.51
C HIS A 81 -2.96 -10.24 6.75
N GLN A 82 -1.66 -10.59 6.74
CA GLN A 82 -1.00 -11.29 7.85
C GLN A 82 -0.34 -10.35 8.86
N GLY A 83 0.00 -9.13 8.42
CA GLY A 83 0.64 -8.13 9.27
C GLY A 83 -0.35 -7.26 10.05
N SER A 84 -1.57 -7.08 9.52
CA SER A 84 -2.55 -6.18 10.14
C SER A 84 -3.20 -6.81 11.37
N LEU A 85 -3.44 -5.97 12.37
CA LEU A 85 -4.23 -6.28 13.56
C LEU A 85 -5.58 -5.57 13.40
N ILE A 86 -6.58 -6.32 12.94
CA ILE A 86 -7.93 -5.83 12.69
C ILE A 86 -8.84 -6.53 13.71
N ALA A 87 -9.42 -5.76 14.62
CA ALA A 87 -10.28 -6.28 15.68
C ALA A 87 -11.64 -6.76 15.19
N ASP A 88 -12.20 -6.06 14.20
CA ASP A 88 -13.50 -6.34 13.61
C ASP A 88 -13.34 -6.81 12.16
N ASP A 89 -13.61 -8.09 11.90
CA ASP A 89 -13.49 -8.67 10.57
C ASP A 89 -14.42 -8.02 9.53
N ALA A 90 -15.51 -7.36 9.95
CA ALA A 90 -16.38 -6.61 9.04
C ALA A 90 -15.60 -5.47 8.34
N LEU A 91 -14.56 -4.92 8.98
CA LEU A 91 -13.72 -3.88 8.39
C LEU A 91 -13.00 -4.35 7.12
N ARG A 92 -12.74 -5.66 6.97
CA ARG A 92 -12.05 -6.19 5.77
C ARG A 92 -12.86 -5.98 4.48
N GLN A 93 -14.18 -5.86 4.59
CA GLN A 93 -15.10 -5.63 3.48
C GLN A 93 -15.37 -4.14 3.22
N CYS A 94 -14.92 -3.25 4.10
CA CYS A 94 -15.09 -1.80 3.93
C CYS A 94 -14.30 -1.29 2.72
N ARG A 95 -14.94 -0.45 1.92
CA ARG A 95 -14.39 0.25 0.76
C ARG A 95 -14.92 1.69 0.72
N LEU A 96 -14.25 2.58 -0.02
CA LEU A 96 -14.79 3.93 -0.25
C LEU A 96 -16.09 3.88 -1.07
N THR A 97 -16.26 2.85 -1.91
CA THR A 97 -17.46 2.61 -2.72
C THR A 97 -18.69 2.28 -1.88
N ASN A 98 -18.54 1.47 -0.81
CA ASN A 98 -19.64 1.08 0.07
C ASN A 98 -19.77 1.96 1.34
N TYR A 99 -18.99 3.03 1.45
CA TYR A 99 -19.13 4.02 2.52
C TYR A 99 -20.36 4.91 2.28
N GLN A 100 -21.36 4.80 3.16
CA GLN A 100 -22.63 5.53 3.04
C GLN A 100 -22.48 7.00 3.39
N THR A 101 -22.90 7.88 2.49
CA THR A 101 -22.75 9.34 2.59
C THR A 101 -24.09 10.06 2.83
N THR A 102 -24.86 9.55 3.78
CA THR A 102 -26.23 10.04 4.08
C THR A 102 -26.27 11.44 4.68
N GLU A 103 -25.18 11.91 5.27
CA GLU A 103 -25.10 13.19 6.00
C GLU A 103 -23.95 14.05 5.45
N LEU A 104 -24.01 15.37 5.68
CA LEU A 104 -22.97 16.30 5.21
C LEU A 104 -21.57 15.91 5.71
N GLU A 105 -21.44 15.59 7.01
CA GLU A 105 -20.16 15.19 7.59
C GLU A 105 -19.59 13.93 6.92
N THR A 106 -20.42 12.92 6.66
CA THR A 106 -19.98 11.71 5.96
C THR A 106 -19.53 11.98 4.52
N ARG A 107 -20.18 12.91 3.79
CA ARG A 107 -19.72 13.36 2.47
C ARG A 107 -18.34 14.04 2.55
N GLN A 108 -18.20 15.02 3.44
CA GLN A 108 -16.95 15.74 3.64
C GLN A 108 -15.80 14.82 4.09
N ALA A 109 -16.09 13.86 4.95
CA ALA A 109 -15.11 12.87 5.40
C ALA A 109 -14.63 11.98 4.24
N LYS A 110 -15.56 11.55 3.36
CA LYS A 110 -15.21 10.80 2.15
C LYS A 110 -14.38 11.62 1.17
N GLU A 111 -14.69 12.90 0.98
CA GLU A 111 -13.89 13.82 0.15
C GLU A 111 -12.46 13.96 0.70
N ARG A 112 -12.31 14.14 2.02
CA ARG A 112 -11.00 14.18 2.69
C ARG A 112 -10.24 12.87 2.53
N ALA A 113 -10.94 11.73 2.61
CA ALA A 113 -10.35 10.41 2.39
C ALA A 113 -9.83 10.26 0.95
N LEU A 114 -10.58 10.70 -0.06
CA LEU A 114 -10.15 10.67 -1.47
C LEU A 114 -8.95 11.59 -1.73
N ALA A 115 -8.94 12.78 -1.14
CA ALA A 115 -7.79 13.68 -1.19
C ALA A 115 -6.55 13.05 -0.54
N ALA A 116 -6.75 12.38 0.61
CA ALA A 116 -5.68 11.67 1.30
C ALA A 116 -5.11 10.52 0.46
N VAL A 117 -5.96 9.69 -0.15
CA VAL A 117 -5.53 8.61 -1.08
C VAL A 117 -4.61 9.17 -2.16
N SER A 118 -5.03 10.24 -2.83
CA SER A 118 -4.28 10.84 -3.93
C SER A 118 -2.90 11.32 -3.46
N ALA A 119 -2.86 12.05 -2.34
CA ALA A 119 -1.60 12.53 -1.75
C ALA A 119 -0.66 11.38 -1.33
N ILE A 120 -1.20 10.28 -0.78
CA ILE A 120 -0.41 9.12 -0.36
C ILE A 120 0.16 8.36 -1.56
N VAL A 121 -0.63 8.20 -2.63
CA VAL A 121 -0.18 7.58 -3.88
C VAL A 121 0.98 8.38 -4.48
N GLU A 122 0.88 9.71 -4.47
CA GLU A 122 1.95 10.64 -4.87
C GLU A 122 3.18 10.62 -3.93
N GLY A 123 3.14 9.88 -2.82
CA GLY A 123 4.27 9.73 -1.89
C GLY A 123 4.38 10.84 -0.84
N LYS A 124 3.36 11.67 -0.67
CA LYS A 124 3.35 12.72 0.37
C LYS A 124 3.24 12.09 1.76
N PRO A 125 4.03 12.55 2.76
CA PRO A 125 4.04 11.97 4.11
C PRO A 125 2.90 12.51 4.99
N ILE A 126 1.67 12.50 4.48
CA ILE A 126 0.53 13.14 5.16
C ILE A 126 0.08 12.35 6.39
N HIS A 127 -0.41 13.06 7.41
CA HIS A 127 -1.08 12.46 8.54
C HIS A 127 -2.58 12.71 8.43
N VAL A 128 -3.40 11.68 8.51
CA VAL A 128 -4.87 11.82 8.45
C VAL A 128 -5.43 11.54 9.84
N ILE A 129 -6.34 12.38 10.33
CA ILE A 129 -6.94 12.18 11.65
C ILE A 129 -8.46 12.24 11.52
N PHE A 130 -9.13 11.13 11.81
CA PHE A 130 -10.58 11.08 11.97
C PHE A 130 -10.93 11.01 13.45
N SER A 131 -11.67 11.99 13.94
CA SER A 131 -12.13 12.04 15.34
C SER A 131 -13.65 12.15 15.44
N GLY A 132 -14.24 11.63 16.50
CA GLY A 132 -15.69 11.74 16.72
C GLY A 132 -16.27 10.53 17.44
N LYS A 133 -17.58 10.54 17.69
CA LYS A 133 -18.27 9.49 18.46
C LYS A 133 -18.09 8.08 17.86
N PRO A 134 -18.24 7.01 18.66
CA PRO A 134 -18.30 5.64 18.13
C PRO A 134 -19.37 5.48 17.04
N GLY A 135 -19.14 4.56 16.10
CA GLY A 135 -20.15 4.19 15.10
C GLY A 135 -20.38 5.17 13.94
N VAL A 136 -19.65 6.29 13.89
CA VAL A 136 -19.75 7.29 12.79
C VAL A 136 -18.97 6.93 11.51
N GLY A 137 -18.24 5.81 11.51
CA GLY A 137 -17.54 5.31 10.30
C GLY A 137 -16.06 5.70 10.16
N LYS A 138 -15.38 6.07 11.24
CA LYS A 138 -13.94 6.44 11.23
C LYS A 138 -13.05 5.28 10.75
N SER A 139 -13.16 4.11 11.39
CA SER A 139 -12.37 2.91 11.04
C SER A 139 -12.68 2.42 9.63
N HIS A 140 -13.94 2.53 9.18
CA HIS A 140 -14.34 2.24 7.80
C HIS A 140 -13.55 3.09 6.82
N LEU A 141 -13.52 4.42 6.98
CA LEU A 141 -12.74 5.28 6.10
C LEU A 141 -11.26 4.98 6.17
N ALA A 142 -10.72 4.76 7.37
CA ALA A 142 -9.29 4.48 7.55
C ALA A 142 -8.83 3.23 6.78
N ILE A 143 -9.54 2.11 6.93
CA ILE A 143 -9.20 0.89 6.15
C ILE A 143 -9.50 1.05 4.67
N SER A 144 -10.55 1.79 4.31
CA SER A 144 -10.90 2.04 2.91
C SER A 144 -9.82 2.86 2.19
N ILE A 145 -9.20 3.83 2.87
CA ILE A 145 -8.04 4.55 2.33
C ILE A 145 -6.88 3.60 2.07
N LEU A 146 -6.58 2.67 2.99
CA LEU A 146 -5.51 1.68 2.77
C LEU A 146 -5.77 0.82 1.54
N VAL A 147 -6.98 0.29 1.40
CA VAL A 147 -7.33 -0.56 0.26
C VAL A 147 -7.27 0.21 -1.05
N GLU A 148 -7.81 1.43 -1.08
CA GLU A 148 -7.76 2.28 -2.27
C GLU A 148 -6.31 2.65 -2.64
N VAL A 149 -5.44 2.91 -1.65
CA VAL A 149 -4.00 3.16 -1.90
C VAL A 149 -3.31 1.91 -2.44
N LEU A 150 -3.61 0.72 -1.91
CA LEU A 150 -3.07 -0.53 -2.45
C LEU A 150 -3.42 -0.67 -3.93
N GLU A 151 -4.70 -0.50 -4.28
CA GLU A 151 -5.17 -0.65 -5.67
C GLU A 151 -4.58 0.43 -6.59
N ARG A 152 -4.66 1.71 -6.21
CA ARG A 152 -4.18 2.84 -7.03
C ARG A 152 -2.65 2.92 -7.17
N SER A 153 -1.91 2.33 -6.23
CA SER A 153 -0.45 2.21 -6.35
C SER A 153 -0.03 0.97 -7.11
N ALA A 154 -0.95 0.25 -7.78
CA ALA A 154 -0.67 -1.04 -8.42
C ALA A 154 0.00 -2.04 -7.45
N TYR A 155 -0.44 -2.00 -6.19
CA TYR A 155 0.07 -2.76 -5.05
C TYR A 155 1.54 -2.48 -4.69
N GLN A 156 2.13 -1.38 -5.17
CA GLN A 156 3.54 -1.03 -4.93
C GLN A 156 3.85 -0.48 -3.53
N LYS A 157 2.84 -0.27 -2.68
CA LYS A 157 2.99 0.26 -1.32
C LYS A 157 2.58 -0.75 -0.25
N TYR A 158 3.42 -0.95 0.76
CA TYR A 158 3.11 -1.76 1.93
C TYR A 158 2.16 -1.01 2.88
N CYS A 159 0.92 -1.48 2.94
CA CYS A 159 -0.12 -0.93 3.81
C CYS A 159 -0.34 -1.82 5.04
N LEU A 160 -0.61 -1.21 6.19
CA LEU A 160 -0.84 -1.94 7.45
C LEU A 160 -1.97 -1.30 8.25
N PHE A 161 -2.91 -2.09 8.75
CA PHE A 161 -3.93 -1.65 9.68
C PHE A 161 -3.64 -2.20 11.07
N VAL A 162 -3.66 -1.36 12.11
CA VAL A 162 -3.39 -1.80 13.48
C VAL A 162 -4.40 -1.17 14.44
N SER A 163 -5.20 -2.00 15.09
CA SER A 163 -5.91 -1.65 16.31
C SER A 163 -4.88 -1.37 17.42
N TYR A 164 -4.88 -0.15 17.94
CA TYR A 164 -3.87 0.25 18.92
C TYR A 164 -4.04 -0.47 20.28
N SER A 165 -5.28 -0.68 20.71
CA SER A 165 -5.59 -1.41 21.94
C SER A 165 -5.11 -2.87 21.86
N GLU A 166 -5.39 -3.57 20.75
CA GLU A 166 -4.95 -4.95 20.54
C GLU A 166 -3.42 -5.07 20.48
N LEU A 167 -2.75 -4.09 19.85
CA LEU A 167 -1.30 -4.05 19.82
C LEU A 167 -0.73 -4.01 21.25
N LEU A 168 -1.25 -3.10 22.08
CA LEU A 168 -0.78 -2.95 23.47
C LEU A 168 -1.06 -4.20 24.30
N GLU A 169 -2.23 -4.82 24.14
CA GLU A 169 -2.57 -6.07 24.81
C GLU A 169 -1.60 -7.19 24.42
N LYS A 170 -1.37 -7.40 23.13
CA LYS A 170 -0.40 -8.40 22.64
C LYS A 170 1.02 -8.15 23.17
N LEU A 171 1.46 -6.89 23.22
CA LEU A 171 2.77 -6.54 23.75
C LEU A 171 2.85 -6.88 25.25
N LYS A 172 1.84 -6.48 26.05
CA LYS A 172 1.80 -6.75 27.49
C LYS A 172 1.77 -8.24 27.80
N MET A 173 0.93 -9.00 27.10
CA MET A 173 0.87 -10.47 27.27
C MET A 173 2.23 -11.11 27.00
N SER A 174 2.95 -10.66 25.96
CA SER A 174 4.24 -11.24 25.60
C SER A 174 5.37 -10.98 26.61
N MET A 175 5.25 -9.96 27.48
CA MET A 175 6.33 -9.58 28.41
C MET A 175 6.67 -10.69 29.41
N ASN A 176 5.67 -11.47 29.81
CA ASN A 176 5.83 -12.57 30.78
C ASN A 176 6.00 -13.94 30.09
N GLU A 177 6.12 -13.96 28.76
CA GLU A 177 6.27 -15.18 27.97
C GLU A 177 7.72 -15.44 27.54
N SER A 178 7.92 -16.53 26.79
CA SER A 178 9.21 -16.87 26.19
C SER A 178 9.79 -15.75 25.32
N ALA A 179 11.12 -15.71 25.16
CA ALA A 179 11.80 -14.80 24.26
C ALA A 179 11.28 -14.87 22.80
N LYS A 180 10.81 -16.05 22.37
CA LYS A 180 10.18 -16.24 21.05
C LYS A 180 8.86 -15.47 20.93
N SER A 181 8.04 -15.46 21.98
CA SER A 181 6.80 -14.69 22.03
C SER A 181 7.07 -13.18 22.03
N GLN A 182 8.04 -12.73 22.83
CA GLN A 182 8.47 -11.33 22.85
C GLN A 182 8.95 -10.86 21.47
N ALA A 183 9.77 -11.67 20.79
CA ALA A 183 10.24 -11.38 19.43
C ALA A 183 9.08 -11.27 18.42
N LYS A 184 8.06 -12.14 18.52
CA LYS A 184 6.86 -12.06 17.68
C LYS A 184 6.07 -10.77 17.92
N ALA A 185 5.89 -10.38 19.19
CA ALA A 185 5.17 -9.16 19.53
C ALA A 185 5.93 -7.92 19.04
N GLN A 186 7.25 -7.88 19.23
CA GLN A 186 8.11 -6.81 18.73
C GLN A 186 8.13 -6.73 17.20
N ALA A 187 7.87 -7.84 16.49
CA ALA A 187 7.76 -7.86 15.04
C ALA A 187 6.57 -7.03 14.50
N TYR A 188 5.51 -6.81 15.29
CA TYR A 188 4.43 -5.89 14.89
C TYR A 188 4.96 -4.46 14.77
N ILE A 189 5.66 -3.97 15.80
CA ILE A 189 6.28 -2.64 15.78
C ILE A 189 7.24 -2.53 14.59
N THR A 190 8.05 -3.55 14.32
CA THR A 190 8.96 -3.56 13.16
C THR A 190 8.20 -3.45 11.84
N ARG A 191 7.07 -4.15 11.66
CA ARG A 191 6.23 -4.02 10.46
C ARG A 191 5.62 -2.63 10.35
N MET A 192 5.12 -2.06 11.45
CA MET A 192 4.58 -0.70 11.47
C MET A 192 5.61 0.34 11.08
N LYS A 193 6.87 0.18 11.47
CA LYS A 193 7.97 1.07 11.03
C LYS A 193 8.28 0.90 9.54
N LYS A 194 8.21 -0.32 9.01
CA LYS A 194 8.50 -0.63 7.61
C LYS A 194 7.41 -0.19 6.64
N ALA A 195 6.13 -0.34 7.00
CA ALA A 195 5.00 -0.01 6.15
C ALA A 195 5.10 1.40 5.54
N ASP A 196 4.67 1.57 4.30
CA ASP A 196 4.58 2.86 3.63
C ASP A 196 3.40 3.66 4.20
N VAL A 197 2.27 2.97 4.42
CA VAL A 197 1.05 3.55 4.98
C VAL A 197 0.59 2.74 6.19
N LEU A 198 0.33 3.41 7.30
CA LEU A 198 -0.13 2.78 8.54
C LEU A 198 -1.45 3.42 8.97
N VAL A 199 -2.44 2.59 9.30
CA VAL A 199 -3.57 3.00 10.13
C VAL A 199 -3.28 2.59 11.58
N LEU A 200 -3.40 3.56 12.49
CA LEU A 200 -3.52 3.35 13.92
C LEU A 200 -4.96 3.63 14.32
N ASP A 201 -5.72 2.56 14.52
CA ASP A 201 -7.16 2.62 14.79
C ASP A 201 -7.45 2.72 16.29
N ASP A 202 -8.50 3.48 16.61
CA ASP A 202 -9.09 3.68 17.93
C ASP A 202 -8.08 4.09 19.01
N LEU A 203 -7.22 5.07 18.68
CA LEU A 203 -6.37 5.74 19.68
C LEU A 203 -7.23 6.30 20.81
N GLY A 204 -6.95 5.88 22.04
CA GLY A 204 -7.63 6.29 23.26
C GLY A 204 -8.56 5.23 23.82
N ALA A 205 -8.90 4.19 23.04
CA ALA A 205 -9.75 3.10 23.50
C ALA A 205 -9.09 2.29 24.64
N GLU A 206 -7.76 2.24 24.68
CA GLU A 206 -6.99 1.50 25.69
C GLU A 206 -7.00 2.14 27.09
N LEU A 207 -7.44 3.40 27.22
CA LEU A 207 -7.37 4.15 28.48
C LEU A 207 -8.53 3.84 29.45
N GLY A 208 -9.54 3.09 28.97
CA GLY A 208 -10.72 2.75 29.76
C GLY A 208 -11.52 3.98 30.21
N ILE A 209 -12.39 3.78 31.21
CA ILE A 209 -13.38 4.77 31.64
C ILE A 209 -12.87 5.66 32.80
N LYS A 210 -12.05 5.10 33.69
CA LYS A 210 -11.67 5.73 34.97
C LYS A 210 -10.44 6.64 34.88
N ASN A 211 -9.42 6.24 34.13
CA ASN A 211 -8.15 6.98 34.01
C ASN A 211 -7.87 7.26 32.53
N LYS A 212 -8.38 8.39 32.02
CA LYS A 212 -8.17 8.83 30.62
C LYS A 212 -6.73 9.32 30.33
N VAL A 213 -5.76 8.94 31.15
CA VAL A 213 -4.35 9.29 31.01
C VAL A 213 -3.59 8.04 30.59
N SER A 214 -2.80 8.16 29.53
CA SER A 214 -1.98 7.08 29.01
C SER A 214 -0.81 6.77 29.93
N THR A 215 -0.53 5.48 30.12
CA THR A 215 0.62 5.03 30.91
C THR A 215 1.94 5.31 30.18
N ASP A 216 3.05 5.37 30.92
CA ASP A 216 4.39 5.55 30.32
C ASP A 216 4.69 4.47 29.29
N PHE A 217 4.37 3.21 29.60
CA PHE A 217 4.49 2.11 28.65
C PHE A 217 3.74 2.36 27.34
N ASN A 218 2.47 2.78 27.41
CA ASN A 218 1.68 3.06 26.22
C ASN A 218 2.28 4.26 25.44
N ASN A 219 2.67 5.33 26.14
CA ASN A 219 3.28 6.52 25.55
C ASN A 219 4.62 6.21 24.85
N ASP A 220 5.45 5.36 25.44
CA ASP A 220 6.73 4.94 24.87
C ASP A 220 6.53 4.16 23.57
N ILE A 221 5.56 3.22 23.53
CA ILE A 221 5.25 2.49 22.31
C ILE A 221 4.74 3.43 21.22
N LEU A 222 3.79 4.32 21.53
CA LEU A 222 3.27 5.28 20.56
C LEU A 222 4.37 6.22 20.05
N ASN A 223 5.21 6.75 20.95
CA ASN A 223 6.34 7.60 20.58
C ASN A 223 7.31 6.88 19.63
N ARG A 224 7.70 5.63 19.94
CA ARG A 224 8.60 4.83 19.08
C ARG A 224 8.03 4.60 17.68
N ILE A 225 6.71 4.47 17.56
CA ILE A 225 6.04 4.33 16.26
C ILE A 225 6.03 5.67 15.53
N LEU A 226 5.57 6.75 16.17
CA LEU A 226 5.47 8.07 15.55
C LEU A 226 6.83 8.62 15.13
N GLU A 227 7.88 8.42 15.93
CA GLU A 227 9.24 8.86 15.59
C GLU A 227 9.77 8.19 14.33
N ALA A 228 9.56 6.88 14.19
CA ALA A 228 9.97 6.15 12.99
C ALA A 228 9.13 6.49 11.75
N ARG A 229 7.98 7.14 11.94
CA ARG A 229 7.00 7.43 10.89
C ARG A 229 6.78 8.92 10.62
N GLN A 230 7.62 9.81 11.17
CA GLN A 230 7.44 11.25 11.00
C GLN A 230 7.36 11.71 9.55
N ASN A 231 7.99 11.00 8.61
CA ASN A 231 7.99 11.31 7.19
C ASN A 231 7.29 10.20 6.38
N LYS A 232 6.30 9.53 6.96
CA LYS A 232 5.51 8.47 6.32
C LYS A 232 4.02 8.70 6.52
N ALA A 233 3.23 8.32 5.54
CA ALA A 233 1.78 8.48 5.60
C ALA A 233 1.20 7.67 6.78
N THR A 234 0.48 8.33 7.68
CA THR A 234 -0.12 7.66 8.85
C THR A 234 -1.53 8.17 9.09
N ILE A 235 -2.47 7.25 9.23
CA ILE A 235 -3.89 7.54 9.42
C ILE A 235 -4.25 7.15 10.84
N PHE A 236 -4.96 8.02 11.53
CA PHE A 236 -5.36 7.85 12.92
C PHE A 236 -6.87 7.95 13.03
N THR A 237 -7.47 7.08 13.85
CA THR A 237 -8.85 7.25 14.28
C THR A 237 -8.91 7.36 15.80
N THR A 238 -9.85 8.14 16.31
CA THR A 238 -9.99 8.32 17.76
C THR A 238 -11.39 8.77 18.15
N ASN A 239 -11.84 8.35 19.34
CA ASN A 239 -13.08 8.85 19.94
C ASN A 239 -12.87 10.13 20.76
N PHE A 240 -11.63 10.61 20.90
CA PHE A 240 -11.30 11.80 21.67
C PHE A 240 -11.27 13.07 20.82
N SER A 241 -11.66 14.17 21.47
CA SER A 241 -11.40 15.52 20.96
C SER A 241 -9.90 15.85 21.04
N GLY A 242 -9.49 16.90 20.32
CA GLY A 242 -8.10 17.38 20.38
C GLY A 242 -7.61 17.70 21.80
N ARG A 243 -8.48 18.28 22.65
CA ARG A 243 -8.15 18.55 24.07
C ARG A 243 -7.93 17.27 24.86
N GLN A 244 -8.84 16.31 24.73
CA GLN A 244 -8.74 15.01 25.39
C GLN A 244 -7.50 14.22 24.96
N LEU A 245 -7.10 14.33 23.69
CA LEU A 245 -5.86 13.73 23.21
C LEU A 245 -4.62 14.35 23.88
N VAL A 246 -4.60 15.68 24.06
CA VAL A 246 -3.51 16.38 24.76
C VAL A 246 -3.45 15.96 26.22
N GLU A 247 -4.59 15.87 26.90
CA GLU A 247 -4.68 15.39 28.29
C GLU A 247 -4.22 13.93 28.41
N ALA A 248 -4.60 13.09 27.46
CA ALA A 248 -4.31 11.66 27.48
C ALA A 248 -2.83 11.34 27.22
N TYR A 249 -2.23 11.97 26.20
CA TYR A 249 -0.91 11.58 25.67
C TYR A 249 0.17 12.66 25.82
N GLY A 250 -0.21 13.87 26.24
CA GLY A 250 0.71 15.00 26.34
C GLY A 250 1.01 15.68 25.00
N THR A 251 1.49 16.92 25.09
CA THR A 251 1.70 17.83 23.96
C THR A 251 2.70 17.30 22.93
N ARG A 252 3.73 16.57 23.37
CA ARG A 252 4.78 16.02 22.49
C ARG A 252 4.23 15.00 21.49
N ILE A 253 3.35 14.10 21.95
CA ILE A 253 2.72 13.09 21.07
C ILE A 253 1.81 13.82 20.07
N ILE A 254 0.97 14.74 20.55
CA ILE A 254 0.04 15.47 19.68
C ILE A 254 0.76 16.30 18.61
N SER A 255 1.85 16.97 18.96
CA SER A 255 2.69 17.69 17.99
C SER A 255 3.14 16.78 16.85
N ARG A 256 3.51 15.53 17.14
CA ARG A 256 3.93 14.54 16.13
C ARG A 256 2.77 14.02 15.29
N LEU A 257 1.60 13.78 15.89
CA LEU A 257 0.39 13.46 15.12
C LEU A 257 0.06 14.59 14.14
N MET A 258 0.16 15.84 14.58
CA MET A 258 -0.26 17.01 13.81
C MET A 258 0.74 17.48 12.76
N LYS A 259 2.01 17.07 12.83
CA LYS A 259 3.12 17.56 11.96
C LYS A 259 2.79 17.64 10.48
N HIS A 260 2.14 16.61 9.92
CA HIS A 260 1.73 16.55 8.52
C HIS A 260 0.21 16.45 8.34
N ALA A 261 -0.57 16.91 9.33
CA ALA A 261 -2.02 16.74 9.35
C ALA A 261 -2.81 17.91 8.74
N SER A 262 -2.13 19.01 8.36
CA SER A 262 -2.80 20.17 7.77
C SER A 262 -3.62 19.77 6.54
N GLY A 263 -4.92 20.11 6.53
CA GLY A 263 -5.85 19.73 5.47
C GLY A 263 -6.45 18.31 5.60
N TYR A 264 -5.95 17.46 6.49
CA TYR A 264 -6.36 16.05 6.62
C TYR A 264 -6.92 15.66 8.00
N VAL A 265 -7.25 16.65 8.82
CA VAL A 265 -7.99 16.46 10.07
C VAL A 265 -9.49 16.63 9.82
N PHE A 266 -10.28 15.66 10.27
CA PHE A 266 -11.73 15.71 10.22
C PHE A 266 -12.33 15.26 11.56
N GLN A 267 -13.33 16.02 12.02
CA GLN A 267 -14.05 15.73 13.26
C GLN A 267 -15.54 15.60 12.96
N TYR A 268 -16.09 14.42 13.25
CA TYR A 268 -17.54 14.20 13.28
C TYR A 268 -18.10 14.79 14.57
N LYS A 269 -19.08 15.69 14.46
CA LYS A 269 -19.75 16.32 15.59
C LYS A 269 -21.13 15.74 15.77
N ASP A 270 -21.88 15.66 14.67
CA ASP A 270 -23.31 15.42 14.69
C ASP A 270 -23.72 14.11 14.00
N THR A 271 -22.79 13.40 13.34
CA THR A 271 -23.13 12.15 12.68
C THR A 271 -23.71 11.10 13.61
N THR A 272 -24.81 10.51 13.16
CA THR A 272 -25.52 9.45 13.88
C THR A 272 -24.75 8.14 13.85
N ASP A 273 -24.83 7.37 14.94
CA ASP A 273 -24.24 6.03 15.00
C ASP A 273 -24.93 5.12 13.97
N LYS A 274 -24.16 4.64 12.99
CA LYS A 274 -24.67 3.80 11.90
C LYS A 274 -24.92 2.35 12.33
N ARG A 275 -24.34 1.90 13.45
CA ARG A 275 -24.56 0.56 14.02
C ARG A 275 -25.96 0.41 14.59
N MET A 276 -26.55 1.52 15.08
CA MET A 276 -27.89 1.54 15.69
C MET A 276 -29.03 1.55 14.67
N ARG A 277 -28.76 1.76 13.37
CA ARG A 277 -29.80 1.78 12.32
C ARG A 277 -30.31 0.39 11.93
N SER A 278 -29.56 -0.67 12.21
CA SER A 278 -29.95 -2.05 11.88
C SER A 278 -30.88 -2.70 12.92
N VAL A 279 -31.27 -1.98 13.98
CA VAL A 279 -32.09 -2.49 15.10
C VAL A 279 -33.55 -2.00 15.00
N LYS A 280 -34.06 -1.76 13.78
CA LYS A 280 -35.47 -1.40 13.55
C LYS A 280 -36.06 -2.22 12.42
#